data_AF-A0A098TM86-F1
#
_entry.id   AF-A0A098TM86-F1
#
_cell.length_a   1.000
_cell.length_b   1.000
_cell.length_c   1.000
_cell.angle_alpha   90.00
_cell.angle_beta   90.00
_cell.angle_gamma   90.00
#
_symmetry.space_group_name_H-M   'P 1'
#
loop_
_entity.id
_entity.type
_entity.pdbx_description
1 polymer ?
#
loop_
_entity_poly.entity_id
_entity_poly.type
_entity_poly.pdbx_seq_one_letter_code
_entity_poly.pdbx_strand_id
1 'polypeptide(L)'
;MEAGRWTLQGTWLERNGVPIPIKGRTLVGWGRDNWFTMVTKMVFPASERDEVTFQYRGHLDGGERQYTFVLQHSQLGRVEGEGWIAPESIVQRYWVLGDRQRRSGFETLHRLNDNLYYLSSGIMAGHHLISTMEATLERQANE
;
A
#
# COMPACT_ATOMS: atom_id res chain seq x y z
N MET A 1 -7.17 1.71 -9.37
CA MET A 1 -8.18 1.20 -8.42
C MET A 1 -9.33 2.18 -8.38
N GLU A 2 -10.55 1.66 -8.42
CA GLU A 2 -11.75 2.49 -8.36
C GLU A 2 -12.02 3.05 -6.96
N ALA A 3 -12.75 4.18 -6.92
CA ALA A 3 -13.26 4.74 -5.67
C ALA A 3 -14.09 3.71 -4.90
N GLY A 4 -14.02 3.76 -3.58
CA GLY A 4 -14.85 2.95 -2.70
C GLY A 4 -14.05 2.20 -1.64
N ARG A 5 -14.73 1.24 -1.02
CA ARG A 5 -14.19 0.42 0.07
C ARG A 5 -13.61 -0.87 -0.50
N TRP A 6 -12.45 -1.24 0.00
CA TRP A 6 -11.74 -2.46 -0.34
C TRP A 6 -11.38 -3.18 0.94
N THR A 7 -11.45 -4.49 0.95
CA THR A 7 -10.92 -5.33 2.05
C THR A 7 -9.59 -5.90 1.63
N LEU A 8 -8.64 -5.90 2.56
CA LEU A 8 -7.32 -6.49 2.40
C LEU A 8 -7.22 -7.74 3.25
N GLN A 9 -6.75 -8.85 2.68
CA GLN A 9 -6.48 -10.09 3.43
C GLN A 9 -5.21 -10.74 2.88
N GLY A 10 -4.37 -11.24 3.76
CA GLY A 10 -3.11 -11.82 3.33
C GLY A 10 -2.19 -12.17 4.47
N THR A 11 -0.90 -12.10 4.16
CA THR A 11 0.16 -12.55 5.05
C THR A 11 1.32 -11.56 5.05
N TRP A 12 1.82 -11.24 6.24
CA TRP A 12 3.03 -10.48 6.47
C TRP A 12 4.15 -11.44 6.87
N LEU A 13 5.33 -11.30 6.26
CA LEU A 13 6.51 -12.09 6.57
C LEU A 13 7.68 -11.19 6.95
N GLU A 14 8.42 -11.62 7.97
CA GLU A 14 9.66 -11.01 8.40
C GLU A 14 10.78 -12.03 8.27
N ARG A 15 12.03 -11.56 8.15
CA ARG A 15 13.20 -12.39 7.82
C ARG A 15 13.33 -13.70 8.62
N ASN A 16 12.98 -13.68 9.90
CA ASN A 16 13.10 -14.84 10.81
C ASN A 16 11.76 -15.21 11.47
N GLY A 17 10.64 -14.72 10.94
CA GLY A 17 9.32 -14.90 11.53
C GLY A 17 8.52 -15.99 10.83
N VAL A 18 7.56 -16.57 11.56
CA VAL A 18 6.46 -17.31 10.92
C VAL A 18 5.55 -16.33 10.17
N PRO A 19 4.88 -16.75 9.08
CA PRO A 19 3.96 -15.88 8.38
C PRO A 19 2.81 -15.44 9.29
N ILE A 20 2.56 -14.13 9.35
CA ILE A 20 1.56 -13.52 10.23
C ILE A 20 0.33 -13.16 9.39
N PRO A 21 -0.87 -13.69 9.69
CA PRO A 21 -2.07 -13.33 8.96
C PRO A 21 -2.42 -11.85 9.21
N ILE A 22 -2.82 -11.17 8.15
CA ILE A 22 -3.25 -9.78 8.19
C ILE A 22 -4.66 -9.63 7.62
N LYS A 23 -5.38 -8.66 8.17
CA LYS A 23 -6.64 -8.18 7.62
C LYS A 23 -6.62 -6.67 7.57
N GLY A 24 -7.31 -6.08 6.61
CA GLY A 24 -7.36 -4.64 6.49
C GLY A 24 -8.54 -4.14 5.71
N ARG A 25 -8.69 -2.83 5.73
CA ARG A 25 -9.67 -2.09 4.95
C ARG A 25 -8.98 -0.90 4.31
N THR A 26 -9.28 -0.67 3.04
CA THR A 26 -8.78 0.45 2.27
C THR A 26 -9.95 1.26 1.75
N LEU A 27 -9.92 2.57 1.98
CA LEU A 27 -10.88 3.51 1.41
C LEU A 27 -10.16 4.34 0.34
N VAL A 28 -10.63 4.29 -0.90
CA VAL A 28 -10.10 5.06 -2.03
C VAL A 28 -11.07 6.17 -2.38
N GLY A 29 -10.58 7.40 -2.48
CA GLY A 29 -11.33 8.57 -2.93
C GLY A 29 -10.60 9.27 -4.07
N TRP A 30 -11.34 9.59 -5.14
CA TRP A 30 -10.86 10.41 -6.25
C TRP A 30 -11.44 11.82 -6.14
N GLY A 31 -10.58 12.82 -6.30
CA GLY A 31 -10.91 14.23 -6.29
C GLY A 31 -10.90 14.83 -7.69
N ARG A 32 -11.02 16.17 -7.75
CA ARG A 32 -10.82 16.93 -8.99
C ARG A 32 -9.35 16.91 -9.39
N ASP A 33 -9.09 17.18 -10.67
CA ASP A 33 -7.74 17.35 -11.21
C ASP A 33 -6.80 16.20 -10.86
N ASN A 34 -7.29 14.96 -11.01
CA ASN A 34 -6.52 13.73 -10.80
C ASN A 34 -5.90 13.53 -9.40
N TRP A 35 -6.37 14.26 -8.40
CA TRP A 35 -6.00 14.01 -7.01
C TRP A 35 -6.68 12.74 -6.49
N PHE A 36 -5.96 11.99 -5.68
CA PHE A 36 -6.52 10.85 -4.95
C PHE A 36 -6.12 10.86 -3.48
N THR A 37 -6.95 10.21 -2.68
CA THR A 37 -6.68 9.86 -1.30
C THR A 37 -6.90 8.37 -1.11
N MET A 38 -6.07 7.75 -0.30
CA MET A 38 -6.25 6.35 0.07
C MET A 38 -5.94 6.19 1.55
N VAL A 39 -6.83 5.54 2.29
CA VAL A 39 -6.59 5.23 3.70
C VAL A 39 -6.67 3.73 3.88
N THR A 40 -5.57 3.10 4.24
CA THR A 40 -5.51 1.67 4.58
C THR A 40 -5.30 1.52 6.08
N LYS A 41 -6.16 0.73 6.72
CA LYS A 41 -5.95 0.26 8.09
C LYS A 41 -5.76 -1.25 8.07
N MET A 42 -4.68 -1.72 8.66
CA MET A 42 -4.28 -3.12 8.71
C MET A 42 -4.12 -3.57 10.17
N VAL A 43 -4.58 -4.77 10.46
CA VAL A 43 -4.53 -5.40 11.78
C VAL A 43 -3.90 -6.79 11.65
N PHE A 44 -3.36 -7.30 12.76
CA PHE A 44 -2.73 -8.61 12.85
C PHE A 44 -3.53 -9.48 13.83
N PRO A 45 -4.60 -10.18 13.39
CA PRO A 45 -5.57 -10.80 14.31
C PRO A 45 -4.99 -11.86 15.25
N ALA A 46 -3.84 -12.45 14.88
CA ALA A 46 -3.16 -13.49 15.63
C ALA A 46 -1.84 -13.00 16.27
N SER A 47 -1.71 -11.69 16.49
CA SER A 47 -0.49 -11.07 17.03
C SER A 47 -0.84 -9.90 17.94
N GLU A 48 0.02 -9.61 18.91
CA GLU A 48 -0.04 -8.40 19.75
C GLU A 48 0.49 -7.15 19.03
N ARG A 49 0.78 -7.26 17.73
CA ARG A 49 1.32 -6.16 16.94
C ARG A 49 0.30 -5.04 16.78
N ASP A 50 0.79 -3.81 16.94
CA ASP A 50 0.03 -2.60 16.67
C ASP A 50 -0.54 -2.59 15.26
N GLU A 51 -1.75 -2.06 15.14
CA GLU A 51 -2.38 -1.78 13.87
C GLU A 51 -1.51 -0.82 13.03
N VAL A 52 -1.42 -1.07 11.74
CA VAL A 52 -0.72 -0.17 10.81
C VAL A 52 -1.73 0.63 10.02
N THR A 53 -1.55 1.95 9.99
CA THR A 53 -2.36 2.85 9.18
C THR A 53 -1.51 3.56 8.16
N PHE A 54 -2.01 3.62 6.93
CA PHE A 54 -1.43 4.30 5.79
C PHE A 54 -2.43 5.36 5.32
N GLN A 55 -2.00 6.62 5.24
CA GLN A 55 -2.82 7.71 4.70
C GLN A 55 -2.08 8.35 3.53
N TYR A 56 -2.53 8.04 2.33
CA TYR A 56 -1.98 8.53 1.09
C TYR A 56 -2.73 9.78 0.64
N ARG A 57 -1.99 10.72 0.08
CA ARG A 57 -2.49 11.78 -0.78
C ARG A 57 -1.57 11.89 -1.97
N GLY A 58 -2.11 11.72 -3.17
CA GLY A 58 -1.32 11.76 -4.39
C GLY A 58 -2.03 12.41 -5.56
N HIS A 59 -1.27 12.62 -6.62
CA HIS A 59 -1.71 13.25 -7.85
C HIS A 59 -1.26 12.41 -9.03
N LEU A 60 -2.19 12.08 -9.92
CA LEU A 60 -1.90 11.42 -11.18
C LEU A 60 -1.66 12.49 -12.25
N ASP A 61 -0.51 12.45 -12.89
CA ASP A 61 -0.11 13.50 -13.83
C ASP A 61 -0.98 13.46 -15.10
N GLY A 62 -1.45 14.63 -15.54
CA GLY A 62 -2.60 14.86 -16.44
C GLY A 62 -2.55 14.30 -17.87
N GLY A 63 -1.66 13.37 -18.15
CA GLY A 63 -1.57 12.59 -19.38
C GLY A 63 -0.67 11.35 -19.25
N GLU A 64 -0.17 11.05 -18.05
CA GLU A 64 0.89 10.08 -17.85
C GLU A 64 0.43 8.95 -16.92
N ARG A 65 0.99 7.76 -17.14
CA ARG A 65 0.81 6.60 -16.26
C ARG A 65 1.51 6.80 -14.91
N GLN A 66 2.10 7.96 -14.65
CA GLN A 66 2.89 8.25 -13.47
C GLN A 66 2.09 9.06 -12.45
N TYR A 67 2.35 8.80 -11.17
CA TYR A 67 1.81 9.58 -10.08
C TYR A 67 2.84 9.73 -8.97
N THR A 68 2.68 10.79 -8.19
CA THR A 68 3.45 11.02 -6.96
C THR A 68 2.51 11.08 -5.77
N PHE A 69 3.02 10.74 -4.59
CA PHE A 69 2.23 10.80 -3.36
C PHE A 69 3.08 11.09 -2.13
N VAL A 70 2.39 11.64 -1.13
CA VAL A 70 2.84 11.65 0.26
C VAL A 70 2.03 10.63 1.03
N LEU A 71 2.70 9.91 1.94
CA LEU A 71 2.12 8.88 2.78
C LEU A 71 2.46 9.21 4.25
N GLN A 72 1.43 9.33 5.09
CA GLN A 72 1.58 9.25 6.53
C GLN A 72 1.41 7.79 6.96
N HIS A 73 2.49 7.18 7.44
CA HIS A 73 2.54 5.81 7.92
C HIS A 73 2.64 5.81 9.44
N SER A 74 1.79 5.04 10.14
CA SER A 74 1.76 5.05 11.63
C SER A 74 3.11 4.66 12.26
N GLN A 75 3.81 3.68 11.68
CA GLN A 75 5.12 3.21 12.16
C GLN A 75 6.34 3.90 11.50
N LEU A 76 6.29 4.25 10.22
CA LEU A 76 7.43 4.85 9.50
C LEU A 76 7.44 6.38 9.56
N GLY A 77 6.33 7.02 9.95
CA GLY A 77 6.18 8.47 9.93
C GLY A 77 5.87 8.99 8.53
N ARG A 78 6.54 10.08 8.13
CA ARG A 78 6.30 10.73 6.83
C ARG A 78 7.11 10.06 5.72
N VAL A 79 6.42 9.75 4.65
CA VAL A 79 6.94 9.00 3.50
C VAL A 79 6.58 9.75 2.22
N GLU A 80 7.48 9.72 1.24
CA GLU A 80 7.24 10.17 -0.12
C GLU A 80 7.38 9.00 -1.08
N GLY A 81 6.67 9.06 -2.19
CA GLY A 81 6.71 8.00 -3.18
C GLY A 81 6.22 8.42 -4.55
N GLU A 82 6.46 7.51 -5.47
CA GLU A 82 6.06 7.61 -6.87
C GLU A 82 5.57 6.25 -7.35
N GLY A 83 4.76 6.25 -8.40
CA GLY A 83 4.28 5.02 -8.99
C GLY A 83 3.87 5.15 -10.45
N TRP A 84 3.60 3.99 -11.02
CA TRP A 84 3.19 3.78 -12.39
C TRP A 84 1.90 2.95 -12.44
N ILE A 85 0.98 3.36 -13.30
CA ILE A 85 -0.20 2.59 -13.70
C ILE A 85 0.16 1.86 -15.00
N ALA A 86 0.65 0.64 -14.87
CA ALA A 86 0.88 -0.25 -15.99
C ALA A 86 -0.46 -0.81 -16.54
N PRO A 87 -0.48 -1.50 -17.70
CA PRO A 87 -1.71 -2.06 -18.25
C PRO A 87 -2.49 -2.95 -17.27
N GLU A 88 -1.77 -3.81 -16.54
CA GLU A 88 -2.34 -4.82 -15.64
C GLU A 88 -1.93 -4.65 -14.18
N SER A 89 -1.21 -3.57 -13.84
CA SER A 89 -0.72 -3.38 -12.48
C SER A 89 -0.54 -1.92 -12.12
N ILE A 90 -0.58 -1.66 -10.81
CA ILE A 90 -0.12 -0.41 -10.24
C ILE A 90 1.15 -0.75 -9.47
N VAL A 91 2.26 -0.14 -9.84
CA VAL A 91 3.57 -0.34 -9.22
C VAL A 91 3.96 0.95 -8.54
N GLN A 92 4.36 0.91 -7.28
CA GLN A 92 4.87 2.07 -6.57
C GLN A 92 6.09 1.74 -5.74
N ARG A 93 6.88 2.77 -5.49
CA ARG A 93 7.92 2.75 -4.48
C ARG A 93 7.80 3.96 -3.57
N TYR A 94 8.35 3.84 -2.37
CA TYR A 94 8.36 4.91 -1.40
C TYR A 94 9.65 4.92 -0.57
N TRP A 95 9.97 6.07 0.03
CA TRP A 95 11.10 6.24 0.92
C TRP A 95 10.71 7.09 2.13
N VAL A 96 11.22 6.70 3.30
CA VAL A 96 10.90 7.38 4.56
C VAL A 96 11.78 8.62 4.72
N LEU A 97 11.16 9.77 4.99
CA LEU A 97 11.88 11.03 5.16
C LEU A 97 12.50 11.13 6.56
N GLY A 98 13.76 11.60 6.62
CA GLY A 98 14.46 11.80 7.90
C GLY A 98 14.83 10.50 8.63
N ASP A 99 14.66 9.35 7.99
CA ASP A 99 14.91 8.04 8.60
C ASP A 99 16.38 7.63 8.51
N ARG A 100 17.01 7.44 9.67
CA ARG A 100 18.43 7.05 9.77
C ARG A 100 18.71 5.66 9.19
N GLN A 101 17.71 4.78 9.21
CA GLN A 101 17.80 3.43 8.65
C GLN A 101 17.60 3.39 7.13
N ARG A 102 17.31 4.55 6.51
CA ARG A 102 17.06 4.66 5.07
C ARG A 102 15.99 3.68 4.61
N ARG A 103 14.90 3.56 5.38
CA ARG A 103 13.80 2.67 5.05
C ARG A 103 13.09 3.13 3.79
N SER A 104 12.72 2.16 2.98
CA SER A 104 11.99 2.34 1.73
C SER A 104 11.15 1.10 1.48
N GLY A 105 10.28 1.16 0.48
CA GLY A 105 9.50 0.00 0.12
C GLY A 105 8.98 0.08 -1.30
N PHE A 106 8.40 -1.02 -1.73
CA PHE A 106 7.71 -1.13 -3.01
C PHE A 106 6.41 -1.89 -2.82
N GLU A 107 5.44 -1.60 -3.68
CA GLU A 107 4.17 -2.30 -3.74
C GLU A 107 3.79 -2.49 -5.20
N THR A 108 3.30 -3.68 -5.54
CA THR A 108 2.73 -4.02 -6.84
C THR A 108 1.33 -4.57 -6.61
N LEU A 109 0.33 -3.87 -7.13
CA LEU A 109 -1.06 -4.28 -7.19
C LEU A 109 -1.35 -4.80 -8.60
N HIS A 110 -1.33 -6.11 -8.80
CA HIS A 110 -1.70 -6.73 -10.07
C HIS A 110 -3.22 -6.93 -10.14
N ARG A 111 -3.85 -6.46 -11.21
CA ARG A 111 -5.29 -6.59 -11.42
C ARG A 111 -5.61 -8.03 -11.79
N LEU A 112 -6.45 -8.70 -11.00
CA LEU A 112 -7.01 -10.01 -11.35
C LEU A 112 -8.37 -9.85 -12.04
N ASN A 113 -9.14 -8.86 -11.61
CA ASN A 113 -10.34 -8.35 -12.28
C ASN A 113 -10.65 -6.93 -11.75
N ASP A 114 -11.76 -6.34 -12.19
CA ASP A 114 -12.14 -4.95 -11.85
C ASP A 114 -12.31 -4.69 -10.35
N ASN A 115 -12.62 -5.74 -9.58
CA ASN A 115 -12.91 -5.69 -8.16
C ASN A 115 -11.89 -6.46 -7.32
N LEU A 116 -10.81 -6.97 -7.91
CA LEU A 116 -9.84 -7.81 -7.22
C LEU A 116 -8.42 -7.53 -7.70
N TYR A 117 -7.55 -7.18 -6.76
CA TYR A 117 -6.12 -7.04 -6.99
C TYR A 117 -5.34 -8.02 -6.11
N TYR A 118 -4.22 -8.51 -6.64
CA TYR A 118 -3.17 -9.16 -5.86
C TYR A 118 -2.08 -8.13 -5.51
N LEU A 119 -1.80 -7.97 -4.23
CA LEU A 119 -0.75 -7.13 -3.70
C LEU A 119 0.48 -7.98 -3.38
N SER A 120 1.63 -7.58 -3.90
CA SER A 120 2.95 -8.00 -3.43
C SER A 120 3.74 -6.76 -3.03
N SER A 121 4.40 -6.78 -1.87
CA SER A 121 5.07 -5.61 -1.32
C SER A 121 6.26 -5.99 -0.48
N GLY A 122 7.23 -5.07 -0.34
CA GLY A 122 8.40 -5.27 0.48
C GLY A 122 8.86 -3.98 1.15
N ILE A 123 9.36 -4.11 2.39
CA ILE A 123 10.03 -3.04 3.12
C ILE A 123 11.51 -3.36 3.21
N MET A 124 12.33 -2.37 2.89
CA MET A 124 13.78 -2.43 2.91
C MET A 124 14.34 -1.49 3.98
N ALA A 125 15.47 -1.86 4.58
CA ALA A 125 16.34 -0.97 5.35
C ALA A 125 17.72 -0.95 4.68
N GLY A 126 18.06 0.16 4.05
CA GLY A 126 19.21 0.20 3.13
C GLY A 126 19.02 -0.80 1.97
N HIS A 127 19.86 -1.83 1.91
CA HIS A 127 19.82 -2.87 0.86
C HIS A 127 19.20 -4.19 1.32
N HIS A 128 18.74 -4.27 2.57
CA HIS A 128 18.15 -5.49 3.12
C HIS A 128 16.64 -5.45 3.03
N LEU A 129 16.02 -6.46 2.40
CA LEU A 129 14.61 -6.75 2.58
C LEU A 129 14.38 -7.22 4.03
N ILE A 130 13.59 -6.44 4.78
CA ILE A 130 13.31 -6.68 6.21
C ILE A 130 11.93 -7.29 6.44
N SER A 131 10.96 -6.99 5.55
CA SER A 131 9.66 -7.64 5.52
C SER A 131 9.09 -7.69 4.11
N THR A 132 8.19 -8.63 3.87
CA THR A 132 7.38 -8.73 2.67
C THR A 132 5.92 -8.99 3.05
N MET A 133 4.99 -8.60 2.18
CA MET A 133 3.58 -8.87 2.37
C MET A 133 2.95 -9.25 1.04
N GLU A 134 2.13 -10.29 1.10
CA GLU A 134 1.29 -10.77 0.01
C GLU A 134 -0.17 -10.73 0.45
N ALA A 135 -1.04 -10.13 -0.35
CA ALA A 135 -2.44 -9.96 0.01
C ALA A 135 -3.34 -9.88 -1.21
N THR A 136 -4.64 -10.06 -1.01
CA THR A 136 -5.67 -9.69 -1.96
C THR A 136 -6.38 -8.43 -1.50
N LEU A 137 -6.72 -7.55 -2.44
CA LEU A 137 -7.61 -6.42 -2.21
C LEU A 137 -8.89 -6.64 -3.01
N GLU A 138 -10.01 -6.75 -2.30
CA GLU A 138 -11.31 -7.01 -2.91
C GLU A 138 -12.27 -5.84 -2.66
N ARG A 139 -12.84 -5.29 -3.73
CA ARG A 139 -13.79 -4.18 -3.67
C ARG A 139 -15.08 -4.66 -3.03
N GLN A 140 -15.55 -3.93 -2.05
CA GLN A 140 -16.84 -4.19 -1.43
C GLN A 140 -17.94 -3.58 -2.30
N ALA A 141 -19.00 -4.34 -2.55
CA ALA A 141 -20.22 -3.78 -3.10
C ALA A 141 -20.73 -2.68 -2.17
N ASN A 142 -21.24 -1.58 -2.75
CA ASN A 142 -21.92 -0.58 -1.95
C ASN A 142 -23.24 -1.21 -1.47
N GLU A 143 -23.39 -1.35 -0.15
CA GLU A 143 -24.69 -1.59 0.50
C GLU A 143 -25.59 -0.36 0.38
#